data_AF-A0A9W4XC93-F1
#
_entry.id   AF-A0A9W4XC93-F1
#
_cell.length_a   1.000
_cell.length_b   1.000
_cell.length_c   1.000
_cell.angle_alpha   90.00
_cell.angle_beta   90.00
_cell.angle_gamma   90.00
#
_symmetry.space_group_name_H-M   'P 1'
#
loop_
_entity.id
_entity.type
_entity.pdbx_description
1 polymer ?
#
loop_
_entity_poly.entity_id
_entity_poly.type
_entity_poly.pdbx_seq_one_letter_code
_entity_poly.pdbx_strand_id
1 'polypeptide(L)'
;TELPPIHEFYSTLKGKISQDDYKYTQKTEFRKISMEYYKLDPNHYVSAPSLSWDGMLKMSGVRIKLFTDMTMHDFTEKAKRD
;
A
#
# COMPACT_ATOMS: atom_id res chain seq x y z
N THR A 1 33.62 5.50 -20.08
CA THR A 1 32.46 4.77 -20.62
C THR A 1 31.29 5.72 -20.63
N GLU A 2 30.88 6.19 -21.80
CA GLU A 2 29.74 7.11 -21.91
C GLU A 2 28.44 6.32 -21.76
N LEU A 3 27.49 6.88 -21.01
CA LEU A 3 26.17 6.28 -20.84
C LEU A 3 25.40 6.39 -22.17
N PRO A 4 24.74 5.31 -22.62
CA PRO A 4 24.00 5.34 -23.86
C PRO A 4 22.83 6.34 -23.80
N PRO A 5 22.38 6.85 -24.95
CA PRO A 5 21.19 7.67 -25.03
C PRO A 5 19.95 6.97 -24.47
N ILE A 6 19.09 7.74 -23.79
CA ILE A 6 17.87 7.27 -23.13
C ILE A 6 16.98 6.37 -24.03
N HIS A 7 16.85 6.70 -25.32
CA HIS A 7 15.98 5.95 -26.24
C HIS A 7 16.51 4.54 -26.54
N GLU A 8 17.83 4.36 -26.60
CA GLU A 8 18.49 3.08 -26.86
C GLU A 8 18.36 2.15 -25.65
N PHE A 9 18.46 2.74 -24.46
CA PHE A 9 18.20 2.07 -23.19
C PHE A 9 16.77 1.53 -23.11
N TYR A 10 15.75 2.37 -23.35
CA TYR A 10 14.34 1.94 -23.31
C TYR A 10 14.01 0.90 -24.41
N SER A 11 14.58 1.05 -25.60
CA SER A 11 14.41 0.08 -26.70
C SER A 11 14.93 -1.32 -26.32
N THR A 12 16.05 -1.38 -25.60
CA THR A 12 16.66 -2.63 -25.13
C THR A 12 15.83 -3.32 -24.05
N LEU A 13 15.19 -2.55 -23.16
CA LEU A 13 14.41 -3.09 -22.05
C LEU A 13 13.02 -3.58 -22.47
N LYS A 14 12.39 -2.93 -23.45
CA LYS A 14 11.00 -3.18 -23.84
C LYS A 14 10.68 -4.64 -24.20
N GLY A 15 11.67 -5.41 -24.66
CA GLY A 15 11.52 -6.83 -24.98
C GLY A 15 12.06 -7.81 -23.92
N LYS A 16 12.79 -7.32 -22.93
CA LYS A 16 13.46 -8.16 -21.90
C LYS A 16 12.71 -8.20 -20.57
N ILE A 17 11.92 -7.18 -20.29
CA ILE A 17 11.12 -7.07 -19.06
C ILE A 17 9.66 -7.12 -19.47
N SER A 18 8.96 -8.19 -19.09
CA SER A 18 7.51 -8.26 -19.26
C SER A 18 6.82 -7.35 -18.26
N GLN A 19 5.63 -6.86 -18.61
CA GLN A 19 4.76 -6.17 -17.67
C GLN A 19 4.44 -7.03 -16.45
N ASP A 20 4.43 -8.36 -16.61
CA ASP A 20 4.15 -9.29 -15.53
C ASP A 20 5.34 -9.46 -14.57
N ASP A 21 6.57 -9.39 -15.07
CA ASP A 21 7.78 -9.38 -14.23
C ASP A 21 7.81 -8.13 -13.35
N TYR A 22 7.43 -6.98 -13.91
CA TYR A 22 7.30 -5.73 -13.17
C TYR A 22 6.23 -5.82 -12.08
N LYS A 23 5.06 -6.37 -12.40
CA LYS A 23 4.00 -6.58 -11.40
C LYS A 23 4.43 -7.54 -10.28
N TYR A 24 5.11 -8.64 -10.64
CA TYR A 24 5.59 -9.62 -9.68
C TYR A 24 6.61 -9.03 -8.71
N THR A 25 7.59 -8.30 -9.23
CA THR A 25 8.59 -7.60 -8.42
C THR A 25 7.94 -6.55 -7.52
N GLN A 26 7.03 -5.73 -8.05
CA GLN A 26 6.27 -4.77 -7.24
C GLN A 26 5.51 -5.44 -6.08
N LYS A 27 4.82 -6.56 -6.34
CA LYS A 27 4.08 -7.30 -5.30
C LYS A 27 5.01 -7.85 -4.22
N THR A 28 6.16 -8.37 -4.62
CA THR A 28 7.15 -8.96 -3.70
C THR A 28 7.76 -7.91 -2.79
N GLU A 29 8.16 -6.76 -3.35
CA GLU A 29 8.68 -5.63 -2.57
C GLU A 29 7.61 -5.07 -1.62
N PHE A 30 6.37 -4.92 -2.09
CA PHE A 30 5.28 -4.47 -1.23
C PHE A 30 5.03 -5.41 -0.04
N ARG A 31 5.06 -6.73 -0.27
CA ARG A 31 4.94 -7.73 0.80
C ARG A 31 6.09 -7.63 1.80
N LYS A 32 7.33 -7.50 1.31
CA LYS A 32 8.52 -7.36 2.15
C LYS A 32 8.41 -6.15 3.07
N ILE A 33 8.12 -4.98 2.51
CA ILE A 33 7.94 -3.73 3.25
C ILE A 33 6.80 -3.87 4.27
N SER A 34 5.65 -4.42 3.87
CA SER A 34 4.50 -4.55 4.78
C SER A 34 4.79 -5.46 5.97
N MET A 35 5.52 -6.55 5.74
CA MET A 35 5.96 -7.46 6.79
C MET A 35 7.02 -6.84 7.70
N GLU A 36 7.92 -6.03 7.15
CA GLU A 36 8.99 -5.36 7.91
C GLU A 36 8.43 -4.26 8.82
N TYR A 37 7.61 -3.35 8.27
CA TYR A 37 7.13 -2.17 8.98
C TYR A 37 5.88 -2.45 9.81
N TYR A 38 4.85 -3.06 9.20
CA TYR A 38 3.56 -3.27 9.87
C TYR A 38 3.48 -4.63 10.56
N LYS A 39 4.35 -5.58 10.20
CA LYS A 39 4.25 -7.00 10.61
C LYS A 39 2.87 -7.57 10.24
N LEU A 40 2.35 -7.17 9.08
CA LEU A 40 1.07 -7.60 8.52
C LEU A 40 1.32 -8.16 7.12
N ASP A 41 0.72 -9.29 6.78
CA ASP A 41 0.80 -9.87 5.43
C ASP A 41 -0.28 -9.25 4.54
N PRO A 42 0.07 -8.55 3.45
CA PRO A 42 -0.90 -7.97 2.53
C PRO A 42 -1.86 -8.96 1.88
N ASN A 43 -1.49 -10.24 1.78
CA ASN A 43 -2.36 -11.24 1.17
C ASN A 43 -3.63 -11.52 1.99
N HIS A 44 -3.68 -11.10 3.26
CA HIS A 44 -4.88 -11.21 4.10
C HIS A 44 -5.87 -10.05 3.92
N TYR A 45 -5.52 -9.04 3.12
CA TYR A 45 -6.33 -7.84 2.94
C TYR A 45 -6.85 -7.74 1.52
N VAL A 46 -8.10 -7.32 1.40
CA VAL A 46 -8.76 -7.13 0.09
C VAL A 46 -8.19 -5.92 -0.66
N SER A 47 -7.64 -4.93 0.06
CA SER A 47 -7.16 -3.69 -0.55
C SER A 47 -6.05 -3.03 0.27
N ALA A 48 -5.28 -2.14 -0.37
CA ALA A 48 -4.23 -1.38 0.30
C ALA A 48 -4.74 -0.43 1.41
N PRO A 49 -5.91 0.24 1.27
CA PRO A 49 -6.47 1.06 2.34
C PRO A 49 -6.79 0.28 3.62
N SER A 50 -7.32 -0.95 3.52
CA SER A 50 -7.63 -1.76 4.70
C SER A 50 -6.38 -2.22 5.43
N LEU A 51 -5.33 -2.61 4.69
CA LEU A 51 -4.02 -2.88 5.27
C LEU A 51 -3.42 -1.63 5.92
N SER A 52 -3.50 -0.48 5.25
CA SER A 52 -2.93 0.78 5.76
C SER A 52 -3.62 1.22 7.05
N TRP A 53 -4.94 1.05 7.13
CA TRP A 53 -5.73 1.32 8.33
C TRP A 53 -5.32 0.44 9.51
N ASP A 54 -5.22 -0.87 9.30
CA ASP A 54 -4.82 -1.80 10.36
C ASP A 54 -3.35 -1.60 10.78
N GLY A 55 -2.46 -1.33 9.81
CA GLY A 55 -1.08 -0.94 10.08
C GLY A 55 -0.99 0.31 10.95
N MET A 56 -1.79 1.34 10.65
CA MET A 56 -1.88 2.57 11.44
C MET A 56 -2.36 2.31 12.87
N LEU A 57 -3.41 1.51 13.05
CA LEU A 57 -3.92 1.15 14.39
C LEU A 57 -2.89 0.37 15.20
N LYS A 58 -2.23 -0.60 14.56
CA LYS A 58 -1.19 -1.41 15.20
C LYS A 58 0.04 -0.60 15.59
N MET A 59 0.45 0.35 14.75
CA MET A 59 1.58 1.24 15.05
C MET A 59 1.26 2.25 16.16
N SER A 60 0.05 2.81 16.15
CA SER A 60 -0.36 3.80 17.17
C SER A 60 -0.76 3.16 18.50
N GLY A 61 -1.09 1.87 18.51
CA GLY A 61 -1.60 1.17 19.69
C GLY A 61 -3.01 1.62 20.12
N VAL A 62 -3.66 2.47 19.31
CA VAL A 62 -5.00 2.99 19.59
C VAL A 62 -6.02 1.88 19.40
N ARG A 63 -6.83 1.63 20.42
CA ARG A 63 -7.99 0.75 20.33
C ARG A 63 -9.24 1.57 20.03
N ILE A 64 -9.86 1.31 18.88
CA ILE A 64 -11.16 1.90 18.55
C ILE A 64 -12.18 1.38 19.56
N LYS A 65 -12.81 2.30 20.28
CA LYS A 65 -13.92 1.98 21.18
C LYS A 65 -15.25 2.12 20.44
N LEU A 66 -16.25 1.40 20.94
CA LEU A 66 -17.63 1.62 20.50
C LEU A 66 -18.03 3.06 20.81
N PHE A 67 -18.69 3.73 19.87
CA PHE A 67 -19.18 5.08 20.07
C PHE A 67 -20.28 5.08 21.15
N THR A 68 -20.02 5.76 22.25
CA THR A 68 -20.98 5.94 23.36
C THR A 68 -21.75 7.25 23.24
N ASP A 69 -21.19 8.24 22.55
CA ASP A 69 -21.69 9.61 22.51
C ASP A 69 -22.12 10.00 21.09
N MET A 70 -23.22 10.73 20.99
CA MET A 70 -23.78 11.21 19.72
C MET A 70 -22.80 12.10 18.94
N THR A 71 -21.93 12.81 19.64
CA THR A 71 -20.92 13.69 19.04
C THR A 71 -19.88 12.92 18.21
N MET A 72 -19.49 11.71 18.66
CA MET A 72 -18.56 10.84 17.91
C MET A 72 -19.22 10.28 16.65
N HIS A 73 -20.50 9.96 16.74
CA HIS A 73 -21.30 9.52 15.59
C HIS A 73 -21.43 10.65 14.55
N ASP A 74 -21.84 11.85 14.97
CA ASP A 74 -22.03 13.00 14.08
C ASP A 74 -20.73 13.44 13.40
N PHE A 75 -19.59 13.35 14.09
CA PHE A 75 -18.28 13.60 13.50
C PHE A 75 -17.99 12.62 12.35
N THR A 76 -18.30 11.33 12.56
CA THR A 76 -18.05 10.28 11.56
C THR A 76 -18.98 10.44 10.36
N GLU A 77 -20.27 10.73 10.59
CA GLU A 77 -21.23 10.98 9.51
C GLU A 77 -20.84 12.19 8.65
N LYS A 78 -20.42 13.30 9.28
CA LYS A 78 -19.94 14.48 8.55
C LYS A 78 -18.63 14.26 7.79
N ALA A 79 -17.82 13.29 8.21
CA ALA A 79 -16.56 12.95 7.55
C ALA A 79 -16.74 12.07 6.31
N LYS A 80 -17.93 11.49 6.11
CA LYS A 80 -18.26 10.76 4.88
C LYS A 80 -18.26 11.74 3.71
N ARG A 81 -17.58 11.37 2.62
CA ARG A 81 -17.73 12.07 1.35
C ARG A 81 -18.99 11.54 0.67
N ASP A 82 -19.79 12.46 0.15
CA ASP A 82 -20.96 12.16 -0.70
C ASP A 82 -20.55 11.42 -1.99
#